data_AF-A0A3M6UWC0-F1
#
_entry.id   AF-A0A3M6UWC0-F1
#
_cell.length_a   1.000
_cell.length_b   1.000
_cell.length_c   1.000
_cell.angle_alpha   90.00
_cell.angle_beta   90.00
_cell.angle_gamma   90.00
#
_symmetry.space_group_name_H-M   'P 1'
#
loop_
_entity.id
_entity.type
_entity.pdbx_description
1 polymer ?
#
loop_
_entity_poly.entity_id
_entity_poly.type
_entity_poly.pdbx_seq_one_letter_code
_entity_poly.pdbx_strand_id
1 'polypeptide(L)'
;MAEGGFSAAWSKSLRNVPFFDASFIETWLETDGEVPKKVVTLGYSNFCEGYIFDVEVKTQDTEVIVRARSYKSQRKNEEPWRLQVEISRTPEVKITSTSCNCEAGAGLCNHAIGLVYLLEHYRKLGLKSVPPAMSKTSLPQTWHVPQRTAGINPREVQEVLVQQVKPPSNDATQKKKIRRLDGVRSTLYNPIPEHFGLPQIIDSMRDIFKQYEDMQVNSIVPETDSLDYVNSKLGRVAHGSVISYQQRQNTTNDPKIHINIEGPQEPPPFGVPLLKSNYTFVPTLAELNFAEGLSVSQAQSCLYEEETREQSDTQKWHDLRAQRLSSSKFKDVCARRADFESPAVRQLKKTVQTAAMRHGINTEEEAASAYADSGDCNVFPAGIVINPSCPHLAASPDRRVYDPSENNPWGLLEIKCPIKDSISQLKYLKCVNGVYKLRKTHSYYYQIMGQMMLTGCEWVDFYVYCKSDFHLERVRFDAEFCSEMKMKLDKFYFEYLLPELLKKVGA
;
A
#
# COMPACT_ATOMS: atom_id res chain seq x y z
N MET A 1 -39.33 -26.42 57.22
CA MET A 1 -39.13 -26.19 55.78
C MET A 1 -38.02 -25.17 55.66
N ALA A 2 -36.80 -25.63 55.41
CA ALA A 2 -35.65 -24.77 55.16
C ALA A 2 -35.38 -24.86 53.65
N GLU A 3 -35.68 -23.79 52.92
CA GLU A 3 -35.38 -23.68 51.49
C GLU A 3 -33.86 -23.61 51.33
N GLY A 4 -33.28 -24.71 50.83
CA GLY A 4 -31.88 -24.78 50.46
C GLY A 4 -31.65 -23.98 49.18
N GLY A 5 -31.20 -22.74 49.31
CA GLY A 5 -30.69 -21.95 48.21
C GLY A 5 -29.47 -22.64 47.59
N PHE A 6 -29.63 -23.22 46.39
CA PHE A 6 -28.52 -23.73 45.61
C PHE A 6 -27.61 -22.56 45.22
N SER A 7 -26.46 -22.39 45.87
CA SER A 7 -25.39 -21.54 45.34
C SER A 7 -24.94 -22.12 43.99
N ALA A 8 -25.33 -21.50 42.89
CA ALA A 8 -24.94 -21.94 41.56
C ALA A 8 -23.41 -21.94 41.39
N ALA A 9 -22.87 -22.96 40.73
CA ALA A 9 -21.47 -23.00 40.34
C ALA A 9 -21.17 -21.96 39.24
N TRP A 10 -19.92 -21.52 39.14
CA TRP A 10 -19.45 -20.74 37.99
C TRP A 10 -19.59 -21.57 36.71
N SER A 11 -20.09 -20.94 35.65
CA SER A 11 -20.33 -21.61 34.37
C SER A 11 -19.98 -20.69 33.19
N LYS A 12 -19.93 -21.25 31.99
CA LYS A 12 -19.86 -20.47 30.74
C LYS A 12 -21.25 -20.20 30.14
N SER A 13 -22.33 -20.42 30.89
CA SER A 13 -23.70 -20.25 30.39
C SER A 13 -24.10 -18.78 30.37
N LEU A 14 -24.52 -18.28 29.21
CA LEU A 14 -25.03 -16.92 29.06
C LEU A 14 -26.56 -16.84 29.13
N ARG A 15 -27.23 -17.99 29.35
CA ARG A 15 -28.70 -18.08 29.30
C ARG A 15 -29.41 -17.18 30.30
N ASN A 16 -28.81 -17.01 31.47
CA ASN A 16 -29.38 -16.22 32.56
C ASN A 16 -28.91 -14.77 32.56
N VAL A 17 -27.94 -14.41 31.72
CA VAL A 17 -27.50 -13.01 31.56
C VAL A 17 -28.63 -12.25 30.87
N PRO A 18 -29.15 -11.17 31.48
CA PRO A 18 -30.22 -10.39 30.89
C PRO A 18 -29.80 -9.76 29.56
N PHE A 19 -30.78 -9.45 28.72
CA PHE A 19 -30.53 -8.74 27.46
C PHE A 19 -30.49 -7.24 27.72
N PHE A 20 -29.48 -6.58 27.17
CA PHE A 20 -29.34 -5.12 27.13
C PHE A 20 -28.56 -4.75 25.86
N ASP A 21 -28.73 -3.53 25.38
CA ASP A 21 -28.13 -3.01 24.15
C ASP A 21 -27.14 -1.86 24.44
N ALA A 22 -26.59 -1.26 23.38
CA ALA A 22 -25.66 -0.14 23.53
C ALA A 22 -26.28 1.08 24.24
N SER A 23 -27.59 1.33 24.07
CA SER A 23 -28.27 2.46 24.71
C SER A 23 -28.36 2.31 26.24
N PHE A 24 -28.49 1.07 26.71
CA PHE A 24 -28.38 0.75 28.13
C PHE A 24 -27.01 1.09 28.69
N ILE A 25 -25.93 0.79 27.95
CA ILE A 25 -24.56 1.06 28.39
C ILE A 25 -24.35 2.58 28.49
N GLU A 26 -24.82 3.36 27.53
CA GLU A 26 -24.75 4.83 27.57
C GLU A 26 -25.48 5.38 28.80
N THR A 27 -26.72 4.92 29.04
CA THR A 27 -27.52 5.36 30.20
C THR A 27 -26.87 4.99 31.54
N TRP A 28 -26.29 3.79 31.63
CA TRP A 28 -25.56 3.34 32.82
C TRP A 28 -24.34 4.22 33.10
N LEU A 29 -23.55 4.53 32.05
CA LEU A 29 -22.37 5.39 32.17
C LEU A 29 -22.71 6.84 32.53
N GLU A 30 -23.91 7.32 32.21
CA GLU A 30 -24.39 8.65 32.63
C GLU A 30 -24.90 8.65 34.09
N THR A 31 -25.46 7.52 34.55
CA THR A 31 -26.06 7.40 35.89
C THR A 31 -25.01 7.29 37.00
N ASP A 32 -23.88 6.62 36.74
CA ASP A 32 -22.79 6.38 37.71
C ASP A 32 -21.76 7.53 37.79
N GLY A 33 -22.12 8.71 37.27
CA GLY A 33 -21.28 9.91 37.23
C GLY A 33 -20.58 10.10 35.88
N GLU A 34 -20.08 11.32 35.62
CA GLU A 34 -19.51 11.70 34.32
C GLU A 34 -18.17 10.97 34.07
N VAL A 35 -18.23 9.76 33.49
CA VAL A 35 -17.04 8.98 33.12
C VAL A 35 -16.31 9.69 31.98
N PRO A 36 -15.00 9.95 32.08
CA PRO A 36 -14.28 10.60 31.00
C PRO A 36 -14.37 9.82 29.69
N LYS A 37 -14.73 10.49 28.59
CA LYS A 37 -14.90 9.89 27.26
C LYS A 37 -13.73 8.99 26.82
N LYS A 38 -12.50 9.37 27.21
CA LYS A 38 -11.28 8.57 26.97
C LYS A 38 -11.33 7.18 27.59
N VAL A 39 -11.90 7.03 28.78
CA VAL A 39 -12.05 5.75 29.48
C VAL A 39 -13.07 4.87 28.78
N VAL A 40 -14.19 5.46 28.34
CA VAL A 40 -15.23 4.77 27.56
C VAL A 40 -14.68 4.26 26.24
N THR A 41 -13.97 5.11 25.48
CA THR A 41 -13.32 4.71 24.22
C THR A 41 -12.31 3.59 24.43
N LEU A 42 -11.51 3.67 25.49
CA LEU A 42 -10.54 2.62 25.80
C LEU A 42 -11.22 1.30 26.21
N GLY A 43 -12.37 1.37 26.90
CA GLY A 43 -13.16 0.19 27.22
C GLY A 43 -13.73 -0.49 25.98
N TYR A 44 -14.23 0.28 25.03
CA TYR A 44 -14.66 -0.24 23.73
C TYR A 44 -13.48 -0.86 22.93
N SER A 45 -12.31 -0.22 22.91
CA SER A 45 -11.09 -0.75 22.28
C SER A 45 -10.66 -2.09 22.89
N ASN A 46 -10.68 -2.20 24.22
CA ASN A 46 -10.34 -3.44 24.92
C ASN A 46 -11.27 -4.60 24.52
N PHE A 47 -12.55 -4.32 24.30
CA PHE A 47 -13.50 -5.28 23.74
C PHE A 47 -13.12 -5.67 22.30
N CYS A 48 -12.95 -4.69 21.40
CA CYS A 48 -12.65 -4.95 19.98
C CYS A 48 -11.33 -5.71 19.76
N GLU A 49 -10.32 -5.42 20.56
CA GLU A 49 -8.98 -6.02 20.43
C GLU A 49 -8.83 -7.35 21.19
N GLY A 50 -9.91 -7.85 21.82
CA GLY A 50 -9.91 -9.12 22.54
C GLY A 50 -9.02 -9.10 23.80
N TYR A 51 -9.00 -7.98 24.53
CA TYR A 51 -8.26 -7.87 25.79
C TYR A 51 -9.03 -8.45 26.98
N ILE A 52 -10.36 -8.60 26.87
CA ILE A 52 -11.22 -9.25 27.86
C ILE A 52 -11.40 -10.73 27.51
N PHE A 53 -11.11 -11.63 28.45
CA PHE A 53 -11.13 -13.08 28.24
C PHE A 53 -11.52 -13.83 29.52
N ASP A 54 -11.70 -15.16 29.41
CA ASP A 54 -12.14 -16.05 30.50
C ASP A 54 -13.39 -15.57 31.24
N VAL A 55 -14.42 -15.25 30.47
CA VAL A 55 -15.72 -14.86 31.01
C VAL A 55 -16.41 -16.07 31.64
N GLU A 56 -16.85 -15.92 32.89
CA GLU A 56 -17.63 -16.89 33.63
C GLU A 56 -18.82 -16.21 34.32
N VAL A 57 -19.91 -16.95 34.43
CA VAL A 57 -21.21 -16.48 34.91
C VAL A 57 -21.67 -17.35 36.06
N LYS A 58 -22.06 -16.70 37.16
CA LYS A 58 -22.74 -17.31 38.30
C LYS A 58 -24.11 -16.67 38.44
N THR A 59 -25.16 -17.50 38.43
CA THR A 59 -26.54 -17.05 38.59
C THR A 59 -26.96 -17.16 40.05
N GLN A 60 -27.56 -16.10 40.58
CA GLN A 60 -28.25 -16.08 41.86
C GLN A 60 -29.74 -15.80 41.64
N ASP A 61 -30.53 -15.82 42.72
CA ASP A 61 -31.99 -15.67 42.64
C ASP A 61 -32.39 -14.34 42.00
N THR A 62 -31.78 -13.24 42.43
CA THR A 62 -32.11 -11.87 41.98
C THR A 62 -31.06 -11.24 41.06
N GLU A 63 -29.88 -11.86 40.94
CA GLU A 63 -28.72 -11.25 40.26
C GLU A 63 -27.93 -12.26 39.43
N VAL A 64 -27.17 -11.74 38.48
CA VAL A 64 -26.13 -12.47 37.76
C VAL A 64 -24.80 -11.81 38.03
N ILE A 65 -23.84 -12.62 38.48
CA ILE A 65 -22.46 -12.20 38.64
C ILE A 65 -21.66 -12.70 37.45
N VAL A 66 -21.03 -11.78 36.72
CA VAL A 66 -20.11 -12.09 35.62
C VAL A 66 -18.71 -11.70 36.03
N ARG A 67 -17.76 -12.63 35.96
CA ARG A 67 -16.33 -12.34 36.15
C ARG A 67 -15.55 -12.59 34.86
N ALA A 68 -14.47 -11.85 34.68
CA ALA A 68 -13.57 -11.98 33.55
C ALA A 68 -12.13 -11.60 33.92
N ARG A 69 -11.22 -11.80 32.97
CA ARG A 69 -9.83 -11.33 33.02
C ARG A 69 -9.58 -10.31 31.92
N SER A 70 -8.72 -9.32 32.19
CA SER A 70 -8.29 -8.33 31.19
C SER A 70 -6.77 -8.27 31.14
N TYR A 71 -6.19 -8.35 29.94
CA TYR A 71 -4.76 -8.06 29.79
C TYR A 71 -4.46 -6.60 30.14
N LYS A 72 -3.27 -6.34 30.66
CA LYS A 72 -2.73 -4.98 30.74
C LYS A 72 -2.41 -4.50 29.34
N SER A 73 -2.81 -3.28 28.99
CA SER A 73 -2.58 -2.69 27.66
C SER A 73 -1.12 -2.88 27.21
N GLN A 74 -0.91 -3.41 26.00
CA GLN A 74 0.40 -3.73 25.41
C GLN A 74 1.26 -4.78 26.13
N ARG A 75 0.76 -5.41 27.21
CA ARG A 75 1.52 -6.37 28.05
C ARG A 75 0.75 -7.66 28.30
N LYS A 76 0.52 -8.43 27.22
CA LYS A 76 -0.21 -9.71 27.27
C LYS A 76 0.49 -10.83 28.07
N ASN A 77 1.75 -10.62 28.45
CA ASN A 77 2.57 -11.59 29.19
C ASN A 77 2.59 -11.34 30.71
N GLU A 78 2.00 -10.24 31.20
CA GLU A 78 1.88 -9.97 32.63
C GLU A 78 0.61 -10.58 33.24
N GLU A 79 0.56 -10.69 34.57
CA GLU A 79 -0.65 -11.13 35.27
C GLU A 79 -1.83 -10.20 34.92
N PRO A 80 -2.95 -10.75 34.39
CA PRO A 80 -4.09 -9.97 33.95
C PRO A 80 -4.87 -9.39 35.13
N TRP A 81 -5.57 -8.28 34.88
CA TRP A 81 -6.57 -7.76 35.81
C TRP A 81 -7.73 -8.74 35.96
N ARG A 82 -8.25 -8.88 37.18
CA ARG A 82 -9.45 -9.64 37.52
C ARG A 82 -10.56 -8.65 37.75
N LEU A 83 -11.67 -8.86 37.06
CA LEU A 83 -12.82 -7.98 37.11
C LEU A 83 -14.13 -8.75 37.23
N GLN A 84 -15.11 -8.12 37.85
CA GLN A 84 -16.45 -8.65 38.08
C GLN A 84 -17.49 -7.55 37.91
N VAL A 85 -18.62 -7.90 37.32
CA VAL A 85 -19.81 -7.05 37.13
C VAL A 85 -21.02 -7.82 37.64
N GLU A 86 -21.85 -7.16 38.43
CA GLU A 86 -23.10 -7.70 38.98
C GLU A 86 -24.28 -7.03 38.29
N ILE A 87 -25.23 -7.83 37.82
CA ILE A 87 -26.34 -7.40 36.98
C ILE A 87 -27.65 -7.91 37.57
N SER A 88 -28.62 -7.03 37.79
CA SER A 88 -29.93 -7.41 38.30
C SER A 88 -30.72 -8.23 37.26
N ARG A 89 -31.50 -9.19 37.76
CA ARG A 89 -32.42 -10.02 36.94
C ARG A 89 -33.87 -9.55 37.03
N THR A 90 -34.08 -8.35 37.57
CA THR A 90 -35.39 -7.72 37.70
C THR A 90 -35.93 -7.26 36.34
N PRO A 91 -37.24 -6.96 36.22
CA PRO A 91 -37.82 -6.41 34.98
C PRO A 91 -37.09 -5.18 34.45
N GLU A 92 -36.55 -4.35 35.37
CA GLU A 92 -35.57 -3.32 35.05
C GLU A 92 -34.16 -3.86 35.28
N VAL A 93 -33.43 -4.13 34.21
CA VAL A 93 -32.02 -4.55 34.26
C VAL A 93 -31.17 -3.36 34.69
N LYS A 94 -30.30 -3.54 35.69
CA LYS A 94 -29.35 -2.54 36.18
C LYS A 94 -28.03 -3.22 36.51
N ILE A 95 -26.92 -2.55 36.29
CA ILE A 95 -25.63 -2.98 36.82
C ILE A 95 -25.59 -2.53 38.29
N THR A 96 -25.52 -3.47 39.22
CA THR A 96 -25.59 -3.20 40.66
C THR A 96 -24.22 -2.91 41.25
N SER A 97 -23.17 -3.53 40.73
CA SER A 97 -21.80 -3.26 41.14
C SER A 97 -20.79 -3.61 40.05
N THR A 98 -19.62 -2.95 40.10
CA THR A 98 -18.44 -3.35 39.35
C THR A 98 -17.22 -3.40 40.27
N SER A 99 -16.32 -4.34 40.03
CA SER A 99 -15.05 -4.41 40.75
C SER A 99 -13.92 -4.84 39.82
N CYS A 100 -12.75 -4.22 39.97
CA CYS A 100 -11.54 -4.58 39.24
C CYS A 100 -10.32 -4.37 40.14
N ASN A 101 -9.33 -5.26 40.09
CA ASN A 101 -8.08 -5.10 40.85
C ASN A 101 -7.07 -4.13 40.20
N CYS A 102 -7.52 -3.22 39.33
CA CYS A 102 -6.69 -2.16 38.75
C CYS A 102 -6.67 -0.92 39.66
N GLU A 103 -5.93 0.11 39.29
CA GLU A 103 -5.82 1.36 40.08
C GLU A 103 -7.18 2.03 40.35
N ALA A 104 -8.17 1.84 39.48
CA ALA A 104 -9.52 2.36 39.67
C ALA A 104 -10.37 1.55 40.67
N GLY A 105 -9.95 0.35 41.08
CA GLY A 105 -10.62 -0.44 42.12
C GLY A 105 -12.09 -0.75 41.82
N ALA A 106 -12.98 -0.26 42.70
CA ALA A 106 -14.43 -0.39 42.60
C ALA A 106 -15.11 0.66 41.69
N GLY A 107 -14.34 1.52 41.03
CA GLY A 107 -14.85 2.51 40.07
C GLY A 107 -15.00 1.98 38.64
N LEU A 108 -15.66 2.77 37.78
CA LEU A 108 -15.85 2.49 36.35
C LEU A 108 -14.54 2.58 35.57
N CYS A 109 -13.80 1.48 35.55
CA CYS A 109 -12.59 1.34 34.74
C CYS A 109 -12.91 0.91 33.30
N ASN A 110 -11.99 1.19 32.38
CA ASN A 110 -12.03 0.72 31.00
C ASN A 110 -12.16 -0.82 30.89
N HIS A 111 -11.68 -1.59 31.86
CA HIS A 111 -11.82 -3.06 31.84
C HIS A 111 -13.27 -3.50 32.09
N ALA A 112 -13.93 -2.94 33.11
CA ALA A 112 -15.33 -3.25 33.42
C ALA A 112 -16.25 -2.83 32.27
N ILE A 113 -16.03 -1.64 31.72
CA ILE A 113 -16.75 -1.14 30.53
C ILE A 113 -16.56 -2.10 29.34
N GLY A 114 -15.32 -2.55 29.10
CA GLY A 114 -15.03 -3.53 28.04
C GLY A 114 -15.74 -4.88 28.24
N LEU A 115 -15.90 -5.34 29.49
CA LEU A 115 -16.67 -6.55 29.79
C LEU A 115 -18.17 -6.37 29.47
N VAL A 116 -18.75 -5.22 29.79
CA VAL A 116 -20.18 -4.94 29.49
C VAL A 116 -20.42 -4.89 27.98
N TYR A 117 -19.53 -4.24 27.20
CA TYR A 117 -19.59 -4.29 25.73
C TYR A 117 -19.47 -5.71 25.17
N LEU A 118 -18.58 -6.53 25.75
CA LEU A 118 -18.44 -7.94 25.35
C LEU A 118 -19.73 -8.75 25.61
N LEU A 119 -20.40 -8.49 26.74
CA LEU A 119 -21.67 -9.14 27.07
C LEU A 119 -22.80 -8.70 26.14
N GLU A 120 -22.94 -7.39 25.86
CA GLU A 120 -23.88 -6.88 24.86
C GLU A 120 -23.67 -7.57 23.51
N HIS A 121 -22.41 -7.68 23.08
CA HIS A 121 -22.07 -8.33 21.82
C HIS A 121 -22.47 -9.81 21.79
N TYR A 122 -22.20 -10.57 22.86
CA TYR A 122 -22.63 -11.96 22.96
C TYR A 122 -24.16 -12.11 22.94
N ARG A 123 -24.88 -11.19 23.59
CA ARG A 123 -26.35 -11.18 23.60
C ARG A 123 -26.91 -10.84 22.22
N LYS A 124 -26.33 -9.86 21.54
CA LYS A 124 -26.68 -9.46 20.17
C LYS A 124 -26.48 -10.58 19.16
N LEU A 125 -25.44 -11.40 19.34
CA LEU A 125 -25.18 -12.60 18.53
C LEU A 125 -26.05 -13.81 18.92
N GLY A 126 -26.90 -13.71 19.95
CA GLY A 126 -27.76 -14.81 20.39
C GLY A 126 -27.01 -15.99 21.02
N LEU A 127 -25.80 -15.77 21.56
CA LEU A 127 -24.97 -16.84 22.11
C LEU A 127 -25.54 -17.37 23.43
N LYS A 128 -25.68 -18.69 23.52
CA LYS A 128 -26.16 -19.39 24.73
C LYS A 128 -25.04 -19.69 25.74
N SER A 129 -23.80 -19.62 25.31
CA SER A 129 -22.60 -19.87 26.11
C SER A 129 -21.44 -18.99 25.64
N VAL A 130 -20.51 -18.68 26.55
CA VAL A 130 -19.27 -17.98 26.23
C VAL A 130 -18.48 -18.80 25.20
N PRO A 131 -18.07 -18.21 24.06
CA PRO A 131 -17.26 -18.90 23.06
C PRO A 131 -16.00 -19.52 23.68
N PRO A 132 -15.61 -20.74 23.27
CA PRO A 132 -14.33 -21.29 23.72
C PRO A 132 -13.19 -20.40 23.23
N ALA A 133 -12.20 -20.16 24.10
CA ALA A 133 -10.95 -19.54 23.69
C ALA A 133 -10.29 -20.47 22.66
N MET A 134 -10.36 -20.13 21.38
CA MET A 134 -9.68 -20.89 20.33
C MET A 134 -8.18 -20.80 20.57
N SER A 135 -7.50 -21.94 20.68
CA SER A 135 -6.04 -21.93 20.78
C SER A 135 -5.46 -21.34 19.50
N LYS A 136 -4.36 -20.60 19.61
CA LYS A 136 -3.62 -20.08 18.45
C LYS A 136 -3.23 -21.18 17.44
N THR A 137 -3.20 -22.44 17.88
CA THR A 137 -2.90 -23.64 17.07
C THR A 137 -4.12 -24.27 16.41
N SER A 138 -5.34 -23.89 16.80
CA SER A 138 -6.60 -24.34 16.19
C SER A 138 -7.16 -23.37 15.14
N LEU A 139 -6.55 -22.18 15.04
CA LEU A 139 -6.73 -21.26 13.92
C LEU A 139 -5.72 -21.60 12.80
N PRO A 140 -6.08 -21.41 11.53
CA PRO A 140 -5.11 -21.46 10.42
C PRO A 140 -3.90 -20.59 10.76
N GLN A 141 -2.69 -21.08 10.46
CA GLN A 141 -1.44 -20.38 10.74
C GLN A 141 -1.49 -18.89 10.34
N THR A 142 -1.46 -17.97 11.30
CA THR A 142 -1.60 -16.52 11.02
C THR A 142 -0.26 -15.81 10.82
N TRP A 143 0.89 -16.47 11.01
CA TRP A 143 2.21 -15.89 10.70
C TRP A 143 2.39 -15.58 9.21
N HIS A 144 1.52 -16.14 8.37
CA HIS A 144 1.41 -15.85 6.94
C HIS A 144 0.11 -15.11 6.63
N VAL A 145 -0.43 -14.33 7.57
CA VAL A 145 -1.55 -13.42 7.31
C VAL A 145 -1.16 -12.02 7.80
N PRO A 146 -0.86 -11.09 6.86
CA PRO A 146 -0.89 -11.31 5.42
C PRO A 146 0.24 -12.27 4.98
N GLN A 147 0.00 -12.96 3.87
CA GLN A 147 0.90 -13.96 3.26
C GLN A 147 2.36 -13.50 3.29
N ARG A 148 3.36 -14.38 3.47
CA ARG A 148 4.78 -13.97 3.32
C ARG A 148 5.02 -13.31 1.94
N THR A 149 4.25 -13.72 0.94
CA THR A 149 4.15 -13.15 -0.41
C THR A 149 3.45 -11.79 -0.50
N ALA A 150 2.79 -11.33 0.56
CA ALA A 150 2.03 -10.08 0.64
C ALA A 150 2.84 -8.92 1.28
N GLY A 151 4.17 -9.03 1.38
CA GLY A 151 4.97 -7.89 1.83
C GLY A 151 6.49 -8.01 1.73
N ILE A 152 7.05 -9.22 1.65
CA ILE A 152 8.50 -9.40 1.56
C ILE A 152 8.83 -10.18 0.30
N ASN A 153 9.00 -9.45 -0.80
CA ASN A 153 9.62 -10.00 -2.00
C ASN A 153 11.14 -9.98 -1.81
N PRO A 154 11.89 -10.96 -2.35
CA PRO A 154 13.34 -10.82 -2.48
C PRO A 154 13.62 -9.50 -3.19
N ARG A 155 14.35 -8.62 -2.51
CA ARG A 155 14.83 -7.36 -3.07
C ARG A 155 16.35 -7.36 -2.96
N GLU A 156 16.97 -6.70 -3.92
CA GLU A 156 18.38 -6.36 -3.85
C GLU A 156 18.67 -5.54 -2.59
N VAL A 157 19.72 -5.92 -1.88
CA VAL A 157 20.19 -5.20 -0.69
C VAL A 157 21.24 -4.21 -1.16
N GLN A 158 20.76 -3.09 -1.68
CA GLN A 158 21.58 -2.03 -2.26
C GLN A 158 22.39 -1.26 -1.22
N GLU A 159 21.90 -1.20 0.02
CA GLU A 159 22.55 -0.57 1.17
C GLU A 159 22.26 -1.34 2.45
N VAL A 160 23.29 -1.58 3.27
CA VAL A 160 23.16 -2.22 4.60
C VAL A 160 23.70 -1.28 5.65
N LEU A 161 22.83 -0.87 6.57
CA LEU A 161 23.21 0.00 7.68
C LEU A 161 23.35 -0.86 8.95
N VAL A 162 24.58 -1.00 9.47
CA VAL A 162 24.88 -1.91 10.60
C VAL A 162 25.20 -1.10 11.85
N GLN A 163 24.41 -1.23 12.97
CA GLN A 163 24.67 -0.46 14.21
C GLN A 163 24.74 -1.08 15.69
N GLN A 164 25.73 -0.72 16.57
CA GLN A 164 26.20 -1.32 17.89
C GLN A 164 25.62 -0.62 19.11
N VAL A 165 25.33 -1.43 20.13
CA VAL A 165 24.84 -0.94 21.42
C VAL A 165 26.00 -0.64 22.38
N LYS A 166 26.01 0.54 23.01
CA LYS A 166 26.78 0.81 24.25
C LYS A 166 25.82 0.94 25.44
N PRO A 167 26.16 0.40 26.62
CA PRO A 167 25.32 0.51 27.82
C PRO A 167 25.33 1.95 28.38
N PRO A 168 24.23 2.39 29.03
CA PRO A 168 24.06 3.77 29.49
C PRO A 168 24.98 4.10 30.68
N SER A 169 25.65 5.25 30.64
CA SER A 169 26.38 5.84 31.77
C SER A 169 25.48 6.79 32.57
N ASN A 170 25.61 6.78 33.90
CA ASN A 170 24.72 7.46 34.85
C ASN A 170 24.82 9.00 34.91
N ASP A 171 25.73 9.64 34.18
CA ASP A 171 25.90 11.10 34.24
C ASP A 171 25.76 11.76 32.87
N ALA A 172 24.53 12.08 32.46
CA ALA A 172 24.28 13.15 31.50
C ALA A 172 22.85 13.69 31.63
N THR A 173 22.76 15.00 31.86
CA THR A 173 21.55 15.81 31.92
C THR A 173 20.67 15.69 30.68
N GLN A 174 19.35 15.62 30.90
CA GLN A 174 18.31 15.52 29.88
C GLN A 174 18.38 16.68 28.88
N LYS A 175 19.06 16.48 27.74
CA LYS A 175 18.87 17.28 26.52
C LYS A 175 17.99 16.49 25.55
N LYS A 176 17.11 17.20 24.84
CA LYS A 176 16.12 16.69 23.87
C LYS A 176 16.65 15.48 23.09
N LYS A 177 15.92 14.35 23.13
CA LYS A 177 16.23 13.09 22.44
C LYS A 177 16.30 13.29 20.92
N ILE A 178 17.44 13.74 20.42
CA ILE A 178 17.89 13.42 19.08
C ILE A 178 18.52 12.03 19.21
N ARG A 179 17.82 11.01 18.71
CA ARG A 179 18.34 9.63 18.62
C ARG A 179 19.60 9.66 17.75
N ARG A 180 20.76 9.68 18.39
CA ARG A 180 22.06 9.41 17.78
C ARG A 180 22.38 7.93 17.98
N LEU A 181 22.74 7.26 16.90
CA LEU A 181 22.79 5.80 16.70
C LEU A 181 24.16 5.45 16.10
N ASP A 182 24.87 4.44 16.62
CA ASP A 182 26.21 4.03 16.13
C ASP A 182 26.46 2.53 16.29
N GLY A 183 27.55 1.96 15.69
CA GLY A 183 27.50 0.82 14.74
C GLY A 183 28.06 -0.64 14.99
N VAL A 184 27.45 -1.83 14.64
CA VAL A 184 27.92 -3.19 15.07
C VAL A 184 29.25 -3.47 14.41
N ARG A 185 30.29 -3.66 15.21
CA ARG A 185 31.63 -4.04 14.72
C ARG A 185 31.75 -5.56 14.63
N SER A 186 31.99 -6.04 13.42
CA SER A 186 32.52 -7.39 13.18
C SER A 186 33.89 -7.52 13.84
N THR A 187 34.11 -8.60 14.58
CA THR A 187 35.43 -8.98 15.14
C THR A 187 36.24 -9.84 14.17
N LEU A 188 35.73 -10.09 12.96
CA LEU A 188 36.42 -10.90 11.95
C LEU A 188 37.50 -10.05 11.26
N TYR A 189 38.75 -10.42 11.51
CA TYR A 189 39.90 -10.08 10.68
C TYR A 189 39.61 -10.50 9.24
N ASN A 190 39.78 -9.60 8.26
CA ASN A 190 39.74 -9.95 6.84
C ASN A 190 41.16 -10.39 6.42
N PRO A 191 41.43 -11.70 6.26
CA PRO A 191 42.76 -12.18 5.92
C PRO A 191 43.09 -12.04 4.43
N ILE A 192 42.18 -11.51 3.61
CA ILE A 192 42.32 -11.48 2.16
C ILE A 192 42.86 -10.11 1.73
N PRO A 193 44.13 -10.00 1.28
CA PRO A 193 44.69 -8.75 0.76
C PRO A 193 44.01 -8.37 -0.56
N GLU A 194 43.58 -7.10 -0.66
CA GLU A 194 43.19 -6.22 -1.80
C GLU A 194 42.71 -6.76 -3.17
N HIS A 195 42.50 -8.06 -3.37
CA HIS A 195 42.42 -8.69 -4.68
C HIS A 195 41.13 -9.49 -4.91
N PHE A 196 40.05 -9.14 -4.22
CA PHE A 196 38.77 -9.82 -4.41
C PHE A 196 38.22 -9.51 -5.82
N GLY A 197 38.11 -10.53 -6.67
CA GLY A 197 37.52 -10.43 -8.01
C GLY A 197 38.50 -10.35 -9.19
N LEU A 198 39.80 -10.58 -8.97
CA LEU A 198 40.78 -10.71 -10.04
C LEU A 198 40.58 -12.05 -10.82
N PRO A 199 40.50 -12.03 -12.17
CA PRO A 199 40.31 -13.25 -12.99
C PRO A 199 41.33 -14.36 -12.69
N GLN A 200 42.54 -13.99 -12.28
CA GLN A 200 43.62 -14.91 -11.93
C GLN A 200 43.27 -15.85 -10.77
N ILE A 201 42.33 -15.48 -9.90
CA ILE A 201 41.81 -16.36 -8.83
C ILE A 201 41.02 -17.52 -9.45
N ILE A 202 40.25 -17.27 -10.50
CA ILE A 202 39.47 -18.31 -11.20
C ILE A 202 40.41 -19.32 -11.86
N ASP A 203 41.50 -18.83 -12.47
CA ASP A 203 42.53 -19.70 -13.05
C ASP A 203 43.26 -20.53 -11.98
N SER A 204 43.60 -19.90 -10.85
CA SER A 204 44.21 -20.60 -9.70
C SER A 204 43.29 -21.68 -9.12
N MET A 205 42.00 -21.39 -9.00
CA MET A 205 41.00 -22.36 -8.54
C MET A 205 40.84 -23.50 -9.54
N ARG A 206 40.83 -23.21 -10.85
CA ARG A 206 40.78 -24.24 -11.90
C ARG A 206 42.00 -25.15 -11.82
N ASP A 207 43.19 -24.61 -11.62
CA ASP A 207 44.42 -25.41 -11.49
C ASP A 207 44.41 -26.31 -10.26
N ILE A 208 43.85 -25.85 -9.14
CA ILE A 208 43.63 -26.69 -7.95
C ILE A 208 42.61 -27.79 -8.24
N PHE A 209 41.50 -27.45 -8.89
CA PHE A 209 40.42 -28.42 -9.15
C PHE A 209 40.71 -29.41 -10.29
N LYS A 210 41.73 -29.16 -11.13
CA LYS A 210 42.28 -30.18 -12.05
C LYS A 210 42.69 -31.46 -11.34
N GLN A 211 43.10 -31.37 -10.07
CA GLN A 211 43.47 -32.56 -9.27
C GLN A 211 42.24 -33.34 -8.76
N TYR A 212 41.04 -32.81 -8.95
CA TYR A 212 39.77 -33.33 -8.43
C TYR A 212 38.70 -33.35 -9.54
N GLU A 213 39.02 -33.96 -10.69
CA GLU A 213 38.17 -33.96 -11.91
C GLU A 213 36.72 -34.41 -11.64
N ASP A 214 36.51 -35.36 -10.73
CA ASP A 214 35.19 -35.94 -10.41
C ASP A 214 34.27 -35.06 -9.54
N MET A 215 34.73 -33.88 -9.10
CA MET A 215 33.91 -32.99 -8.28
C MET A 215 32.98 -32.11 -9.12
N GLN A 216 31.69 -32.03 -8.73
CA GLN A 216 30.70 -31.14 -9.37
C GLN A 216 31.12 -29.66 -9.38
N VAL A 217 32.05 -29.25 -8.51
CA VAL A 217 32.59 -27.88 -8.49
C VAL A 217 33.24 -27.50 -9.83
N ASN A 218 33.81 -28.44 -10.58
CA ASN A 218 34.39 -28.18 -11.89
C ASN A 218 33.35 -27.71 -12.92
N SER A 219 32.08 -28.09 -12.75
CA SER A 219 30.99 -27.68 -13.64
C SER A 219 30.48 -26.26 -13.40
N ILE A 220 30.83 -25.63 -12.28
CA ILE A 220 30.35 -24.30 -11.90
C ILE A 220 31.43 -23.20 -12.03
N VAL A 221 32.68 -23.55 -12.32
CA VAL A 221 33.78 -22.58 -12.51
C VAL A 221 33.78 -22.10 -13.97
N PRO A 222 33.44 -20.84 -14.27
CA PRO A 222 33.30 -20.33 -15.63
C PRO A 222 34.66 -20.18 -16.34
N GLU A 223 34.68 -20.30 -17.68
CA GLU A 223 35.85 -20.00 -18.51
C GLU A 223 36.25 -18.52 -18.41
N THR A 224 37.52 -18.25 -18.18
CA THR A 224 38.05 -16.90 -17.89
C THR A 224 37.91 -15.96 -19.09
N ASP A 225 37.99 -16.50 -20.31
CA ASP A 225 37.80 -15.77 -21.57
C ASP A 225 36.33 -15.48 -21.91
N SER A 226 35.38 -16.03 -21.13
CA SER A 226 33.92 -15.92 -21.36
C SER A 226 33.20 -14.99 -20.39
N LEU A 227 33.93 -14.27 -19.54
CA LEU A 227 33.33 -13.45 -18.49
C LEU A 227 32.81 -12.12 -19.06
N ASP A 228 31.49 -12.04 -19.23
CA ASP A 228 30.79 -10.77 -19.41
C ASP A 228 30.88 -9.95 -18.12
N TYR A 229 31.02 -8.62 -18.23
CA TYR A 229 31.09 -7.71 -17.08
C TYR A 229 29.91 -6.73 -17.09
N VAL A 230 29.44 -6.38 -15.90
CA VAL A 230 28.42 -5.35 -15.67
C VAL A 230 28.90 -4.32 -14.65
N ASN A 231 28.36 -3.10 -14.74
CA ASN A 231 28.67 -2.04 -13.79
C ASN A 231 27.89 -2.23 -12.47
N SER A 232 28.58 -2.04 -11.35
CA SER A 232 28.05 -2.08 -9.98
C SER A 232 28.49 -0.84 -9.20
N LYS A 233 27.91 -0.56 -8.03
CA LYS A 233 28.35 0.54 -7.14
C LYS A 233 29.83 0.43 -6.75
N LEU A 234 30.40 -0.77 -6.83
CA LEU A 234 31.79 -1.08 -6.47
C LEU A 234 32.71 -1.20 -7.70
N GLY A 235 32.24 -0.80 -8.89
CA GLY A 235 32.99 -0.90 -10.16
C GLY A 235 32.50 -2.04 -11.06
N ARG A 236 33.29 -2.37 -12.10
CA ARG A 236 32.96 -3.45 -13.04
C ARG A 236 33.13 -4.80 -12.37
N VAL A 237 32.09 -5.63 -12.42
CA VAL A 237 32.07 -6.99 -11.84
C VAL A 237 31.55 -7.99 -12.85
N ALA A 238 31.91 -9.27 -12.70
CA ALA A 238 31.45 -10.34 -13.58
C ALA A 238 29.91 -10.49 -13.53
N HIS A 239 29.29 -10.62 -14.70
CA HIS A 239 27.87 -10.90 -14.88
C HIS A 239 27.50 -12.24 -14.22
N GLY A 240 26.47 -12.24 -13.36
CA GLY A 240 26.06 -13.41 -12.58
C GLY A 240 26.71 -13.54 -11.21
N SER A 241 27.71 -12.69 -10.88
CA SER A 241 28.24 -12.61 -9.51
C SER A 241 27.20 -12.07 -8.52
N VAL A 242 27.36 -12.38 -7.23
CA VAL A 242 26.47 -11.86 -6.17
C VAL A 242 26.45 -10.32 -6.18
N ILE A 243 27.60 -9.67 -6.42
CA ILE A 243 27.72 -8.22 -6.49
C ILE A 243 26.97 -7.65 -7.71
N SER A 244 27.00 -8.36 -8.85
CA SER A 244 26.23 -7.96 -10.04
C SER A 244 24.71 -7.91 -9.82
N TYR A 245 24.19 -8.68 -8.86
CA TYR A 245 22.79 -8.69 -8.47
C TYR A 245 22.48 -7.78 -7.27
N GLN A 246 23.30 -7.79 -6.22
CA GLN A 246 23.03 -7.09 -4.94
C GLN A 246 23.46 -5.62 -4.94
N GLN A 247 24.40 -5.24 -5.79
CA GLN A 247 25.04 -3.92 -5.82
C GLN A 247 25.06 -3.36 -7.24
N ARG A 248 24.10 -3.78 -8.06
CA ARG A 248 23.91 -3.23 -9.40
C ARG A 248 23.89 -1.71 -9.29
N GLN A 249 24.53 -1.01 -10.23
CA GLN A 249 24.29 0.42 -10.36
C GLN A 249 22.81 0.59 -10.71
N ASN A 250 22.01 0.87 -9.69
CA ASN A 250 20.70 1.45 -9.90
C ASN A 250 20.98 2.83 -10.45
N THR A 251 20.76 3.01 -11.75
CA THR A 251 20.26 4.29 -12.24
C THR A 251 18.97 4.51 -11.46
N THR A 252 19.07 5.18 -10.32
CA THR A 252 17.93 5.40 -9.44
C THR A 252 16.77 5.92 -10.28
N ASN A 253 15.62 5.25 -10.24
CA ASN A 253 14.34 5.78 -10.69
C ASN A 253 13.83 6.90 -9.75
N ASP A 254 14.70 7.47 -8.91
CA ASP A 254 14.36 8.67 -8.16
C ASP A 254 14.18 9.76 -9.21
N PRO A 255 12.92 10.11 -9.53
CA PRO A 255 12.66 10.95 -10.68
C PRO A 255 13.26 12.30 -10.34
N LYS A 256 14.19 12.79 -11.17
CA LYS A 256 14.93 14.00 -10.82
C LYS A 256 14.11 15.23 -11.17
N ILE A 257 14.34 16.28 -10.39
CA ILE A 257 13.92 17.63 -10.73
C ILE A 257 15.00 18.22 -11.64
N HIS A 258 14.59 18.68 -12.82
CA HIS A 258 15.44 19.40 -13.76
C HIS A 258 14.99 20.87 -13.81
N ILE A 259 15.85 21.79 -13.34
CA ILE A 259 15.59 23.23 -13.34
C ILE A 259 16.55 23.90 -14.32
N ASN A 260 16.05 24.33 -15.47
CA ASN A 260 16.83 24.99 -16.52
C ASN A 260 16.51 26.48 -16.64
N ILE A 261 15.33 26.91 -16.16
CA ILE A 261 14.88 28.29 -16.21
C ILE A 261 14.43 28.78 -14.84
N GLU A 262 14.49 30.10 -14.62
CA GLU A 262 13.88 30.71 -13.45
C GLU A 262 12.37 30.45 -13.43
N GLY A 263 11.88 29.93 -12.31
CA GLY A 263 10.49 29.52 -12.17
C GLY A 263 10.17 28.98 -10.78
N PRO A 264 8.95 28.43 -10.59
CA PRO A 264 8.55 27.83 -9.33
C PRO A 264 9.48 26.67 -8.94
N GLN A 265 9.82 26.59 -7.66
CA GLN A 265 10.67 25.52 -7.11
C GLN A 265 9.95 24.17 -7.06
N GLU A 266 8.62 24.19 -7.01
CA GLU A 266 7.77 23.00 -6.97
C GLU A 266 6.50 23.21 -7.80
N PRO A 267 5.93 22.13 -8.34
CA PRO A 267 4.65 22.18 -9.02
C PRO A 267 3.48 22.47 -8.05
N PRO A 268 2.53 23.35 -8.39
CA PRO A 268 1.33 23.56 -7.57
C PRO A 268 0.45 22.31 -7.59
N PRO A 269 -0.47 22.08 -6.65
CA PRO A 269 -1.39 20.94 -6.74
C PRO A 269 -2.15 20.87 -8.07
N PHE A 270 -2.50 19.67 -8.53
CA PHE A 270 -3.29 19.51 -9.76
C PHE A 270 -4.67 20.16 -9.61
N GLY A 271 -5.01 21.06 -10.54
CA GLY A 271 -6.32 21.70 -10.66
C GLY A 271 -7.34 20.77 -11.30
N VAL A 272 -7.65 19.64 -10.63
CA VAL A 272 -8.49 18.59 -11.23
C VAL A 272 -9.91 19.12 -11.51
N PRO A 273 -10.45 18.92 -12.72
CA PRO A 273 -11.73 19.49 -13.12
C PRO A 273 -12.90 18.69 -12.54
N LEU A 274 -14.07 19.33 -12.40
CA LEU A 274 -15.31 18.63 -12.12
C LEU A 274 -15.79 17.88 -13.38
N LEU A 275 -15.68 16.56 -13.36
CA LEU A 275 -16.07 15.72 -14.49
C LEU A 275 -17.48 15.15 -14.27
N LYS A 276 -18.46 15.64 -15.02
CA LYS A 276 -19.82 15.09 -14.98
C LYS A 276 -19.84 13.68 -15.59
N SER A 277 -20.47 12.73 -14.90
CA SER A 277 -20.83 11.44 -15.48
C SER A 277 -22.19 11.57 -16.16
N ASN A 278 -22.26 11.22 -17.45
CA ASN A 278 -23.53 11.07 -18.17
C ASN A 278 -23.99 9.60 -18.18
N TYR A 279 -23.28 8.73 -17.47
CA TYR A 279 -23.61 7.32 -17.37
C TYR A 279 -24.39 7.06 -16.08
N THR A 280 -25.55 6.43 -16.21
CA THR A 280 -26.43 6.04 -15.09
C THR A 280 -26.40 4.53 -14.92
N PHE A 281 -26.23 4.09 -13.68
CA PHE A 281 -26.18 2.69 -13.28
C PHE A 281 -26.94 2.52 -11.97
N VAL A 282 -27.53 1.35 -11.76
CA VAL A 282 -28.27 1.00 -10.54
C VAL A 282 -27.38 0.04 -9.74
N PRO A 283 -26.63 0.52 -8.73
CA PRO A 283 -25.73 -0.32 -7.96
C PRO A 283 -26.50 -1.22 -6.99
N THR A 284 -26.01 -2.43 -6.81
CA THR A 284 -26.30 -3.22 -5.60
C THR A 284 -25.67 -2.56 -4.37
N LEU A 285 -26.11 -2.94 -3.16
CA LEU A 285 -25.54 -2.40 -1.92
C LEU A 285 -24.02 -2.64 -1.81
N ALA A 286 -23.54 -3.79 -2.28
CA ALA A 286 -22.11 -4.11 -2.26
C ALA A 286 -21.31 -3.21 -3.22
N GLU A 287 -21.84 -2.96 -4.42
CA GLU A 287 -21.23 -2.06 -5.41
C GLU A 287 -21.23 -0.61 -4.94
N LEU A 288 -22.31 -0.16 -4.29
CA LEU A 288 -22.41 1.16 -3.69
C LEU A 288 -21.34 1.34 -2.60
N ASN A 289 -21.26 0.42 -1.64
CA ASN A 289 -20.29 0.48 -0.55
C ASN A 289 -18.84 0.49 -1.07
N PHE A 290 -18.55 -0.30 -2.11
CA PHE A 290 -17.22 -0.31 -2.72
C PHE A 290 -16.91 1.01 -3.42
N ALA A 291 -17.85 1.54 -4.21
CA ALA A 291 -17.69 2.82 -4.90
C ALA A 291 -17.53 3.98 -3.91
N GLU A 292 -18.31 4.00 -2.82
CA GLU A 292 -18.17 4.98 -1.74
C GLU A 292 -16.78 4.89 -1.08
N GLY A 293 -16.29 3.67 -0.83
CA GLY A 293 -14.94 3.43 -0.30
C GLY A 293 -13.78 3.89 -1.20
N LEU A 294 -14.02 4.07 -2.50
CA LEU A 294 -13.03 4.64 -3.42
C LEU A 294 -12.98 6.17 -3.41
N SER A 295 -14.00 6.82 -2.82
CA SER A 295 -14.12 8.28 -2.82
C SER A 295 -12.88 8.93 -2.24
N VAL A 296 -12.40 9.96 -2.92
CA VAL A 296 -11.24 10.75 -2.49
C VAL A 296 -11.63 12.22 -2.43
N SER A 297 -11.16 12.94 -1.42
CA SER A 297 -11.23 14.40 -1.40
C SER A 297 -10.13 15.00 -2.28
N GLN A 298 -10.23 16.29 -2.60
CA GLN A 298 -9.15 16.99 -3.31
C GLN A 298 -7.82 16.90 -2.56
N ALA A 299 -7.84 17.12 -1.25
CA ALA A 299 -6.64 17.03 -0.41
C ALA A 299 -6.05 15.61 -0.42
N GLN A 300 -6.91 14.58 -0.39
CA GLN A 300 -6.47 13.18 -0.49
C GLN A 300 -5.82 12.88 -1.84
N SER A 301 -6.39 13.39 -2.95
CA SER A 301 -5.79 13.25 -4.27
C SER A 301 -4.41 13.89 -4.35
N CYS A 302 -4.23 15.09 -3.78
CA CYS A 302 -2.93 15.76 -3.74
C CYS A 302 -1.90 14.94 -2.95
N LEU A 303 -2.30 14.43 -1.79
CA LEU A 303 -1.44 13.60 -0.95
C LEU A 303 -1.06 12.28 -1.64
N TYR A 304 -1.98 11.66 -2.37
CA TYR A 304 -1.70 10.45 -3.14
C TYR A 304 -0.73 10.71 -4.28
N GLU A 305 -0.85 11.84 -4.97
CA GLU A 305 0.13 12.25 -5.98
C GLU A 305 1.52 12.40 -5.35
N GLU A 306 1.63 13.21 -4.31
CA GLU A 306 2.90 13.50 -3.63
C GLU A 306 3.60 12.24 -3.12
N GLU A 307 2.89 11.38 -2.38
CA GLU A 307 3.45 10.15 -1.81
C GLU A 307 3.75 9.06 -2.85
N THR A 308 3.40 9.25 -4.13
CA THR A 308 3.62 8.24 -5.17
C THR A 308 4.39 8.76 -6.38
N ARG A 309 5.16 9.84 -6.22
CA ARG A 309 6.02 10.41 -7.28
C ARG A 309 7.10 9.44 -7.78
N GLU A 310 7.54 8.50 -6.95
CA GLU A 310 8.44 7.38 -7.33
C GLU A 310 7.72 6.24 -8.07
N GLN A 311 6.40 6.39 -8.28
CA GLN A 311 5.53 5.49 -9.05
C GLN A 311 5.71 4.01 -8.73
N SER A 312 6.30 3.23 -9.66
CA SER A 312 6.39 1.77 -9.55
C SER A 312 7.21 1.30 -8.36
N ASP A 313 8.01 2.18 -7.76
CA ASP A 313 8.86 1.84 -6.62
C ASP A 313 8.10 1.97 -5.29
N THR A 314 6.94 2.65 -5.30
CA THR A 314 6.06 2.78 -4.13
C THR A 314 4.95 1.74 -4.14
N GLN A 315 4.82 0.94 -3.06
CA GLN A 315 3.72 -0.03 -2.92
C GLN A 315 2.33 0.65 -2.95
N LYS A 316 2.22 1.84 -2.35
CA LYS A 316 1.00 2.66 -2.35
C LYS A 316 0.49 2.96 -3.76
N TRP A 317 1.38 3.20 -4.71
CA TRP A 317 1.04 3.42 -6.12
C TRP A 317 0.37 2.17 -6.73
N HIS A 318 0.91 0.98 -6.47
CA HIS A 318 0.32 -0.28 -6.93
C HIS A 318 -1.05 -0.52 -6.32
N ASP A 319 -1.20 -0.27 -5.02
CA ASP A 319 -2.44 -0.51 -4.27
C ASP A 319 -3.57 0.43 -4.74
N LEU A 320 -3.25 1.71 -4.96
CA LEU A 320 -4.20 2.69 -5.49
C LEU A 320 -4.63 2.35 -6.93
N ARG A 321 -3.72 1.84 -7.76
CA ARG A 321 -4.02 1.42 -9.15
C ARG A 321 -4.81 0.12 -9.22
N ALA A 322 -4.62 -0.81 -8.28
CA ALA A 322 -5.24 -2.13 -8.34
C ALA A 322 -6.78 -2.10 -8.30
N GLN A 323 -7.35 -1.01 -7.79
CA GLN A 323 -8.80 -0.81 -7.64
C GLN A 323 -9.38 0.16 -8.68
N ARG A 324 -8.57 0.66 -9.63
CA ARG A 324 -8.93 1.73 -10.57
C ARG A 324 -8.59 1.36 -12.00
N LEU A 325 -9.33 1.90 -12.95
CA LEU A 325 -8.97 1.80 -14.36
C LEU A 325 -7.95 2.91 -14.70
N SER A 326 -6.72 2.52 -15.06
CA SER A 326 -5.65 3.48 -15.36
C SER A 326 -5.63 3.94 -16.82
N SER A 327 -5.20 5.19 -17.07
CA SER A 327 -5.15 5.82 -18.40
C SER A 327 -4.45 5.00 -19.49
N SER A 328 -3.37 4.28 -19.15
CA SER A 328 -2.64 3.40 -20.08
C SER A 328 -3.46 2.22 -20.63
N LYS A 329 -4.66 1.99 -20.08
CA LYS A 329 -5.60 0.93 -20.49
C LYS A 329 -6.88 1.47 -21.14
N PHE A 330 -7.04 2.79 -21.25
CA PHE A 330 -8.29 3.38 -21.77
C PHE A 330 -8.60 2.96 -23.21
N LYS A 331 -7.57 2.78 -24.04
CA LYS A 331 -7.75 2.28 -25.42
C LYS A 331 -8.38 0.88 -25.48
N ASP A 332 -7.96 -0.02 -24.59
CA ASP A 332 -8.46 -1.41 -24.55
C ASP A 332 -9.98 -1.45 -24.34
N VAL A 333 -10.50 -0.46 -23.63
CA VAL A 333 -11.93 -0.27 -23.39
C VAL A 333 -12.59 0.44 -24.56
N CYS A 334 -12.08 1.62 -24.94
CA CYS A 334 -12.77 2.52 -25.86
C CYS A 334 -12.83 2.02 -27.31
N ALA A 335 -11.91 1.12 -27.70
CA ALA A 335 -11.89 0.51 -29.03
C ALA A 335 -12.68 -0.81 -29.10
N ARG A 336 -13.15 -1.32 -27.96
CA ARG A 336 -13.86 -2.60 -27.88
C ARG A 336 -15.28 -2.46 -28.42
N ARG A 337 -15.75 -3.48 -29.16
CA ARG A 337 -17.12 -3.56 -29.69
C ARG A 337 -17.98 -4.62 -28.99
N ALA A 338 -17.35 -5.68 -28.48
CA ALA A 338 -17.98 -6.80 -27.76
C ALA A 338 -16.96 -7.47 -26.82
N ASP A 339 -17.44 -8.32 -25.90
CA ASP A 339 -16.65 -9.01 -24.86
C ASP A 339 -15.86 -8.04 -23.97
N PHE A 340 -16.55 -7.51 -22.97
CA PHE A 340 -16.01 -6.56 -21.99
C PHE A 340 -15.59 -7.27 -20.68
N GLU A 341 -16.02 -8.51 -20.47
CA GLU A 341 -15.68 -9.36 -19.33
C GLU A 341 -14.21 -9.76 -19.36
N SER A 342 -13.71 -10.22 -20.52
CA SER A 342 -12.31 -10.62 -20.67
C SER A 342 -11.29 -9.52 -20.32
N PRO A 343 -11.42 -8.27 -20.82
CA PRO A 343 -10.54 -7.19 -20.41
C PRO A 343 -10.70 -6.84 -18.93
N ALA A 344 -11.91 -6.90 -18.35
CA ALA A 344 -12.12 -6.66 -16.92
C ALA A 344 -11.33 -7.65 -16.05
N VAL A 345 -11.45 -8.96 -16.33
CA VAL A 345 -10.67 -10.00 -15.64
C VAL A 345 -9.17 -9.82 -15.86
N ARG A 346 -8.74 -9.43 -17.07
CA ARG A 346 -7.33 -9.18 -17.37
C ARG A 346 -6.76 -8.01 -16.56
N GLN A 347 -7.53 -6.95 -16.29
CA GLN A 347 -7.07 -5.84 -15.45
C GLN A 347 -6.70 -6.29 -14.03
N LEU A 348 -7.34 -7.34 -13.52
CA LEU A 348 -7.11 -7.83 -12.15
C LEU A 348 -5.86 -8.71 -12.02
N LYS A 349 -5.28 -9.15 -13.14
CA LYS A 349 -4.07 -9.98 -13.17
C LYS A 349 -2.83 -9.11 -12.99
N LYS A 350 -1.83 -9.65 -12.29
CA LYS A 350 -0.52 -8.99 -12.18
C LYS A 350 0.10 -8.84 -13.58
N THR A 351 0.61 -7.65 -13.87
CA THR A 351 1.31 -7.38 -15.12
C THR A 351 2.71 -8.00 -15.06
N VAL A 352 3.06 -8.82 -16.05
CA VAL A 352 4.40 -9.39 -16.17
C VAL A 352 5.33 -8.36 -16.81
N GLN A 353 6.47 -8.08 -16.18
CA GLN A 353 7.46 -7.17 -16.74
C GLN A 353 8.17 -7.79 -17.95
N THR A 354 7.99 -7.17 -19.11
CA THR A 354 8.65 -7.55 -20.37
C THR A 354 10.02 -6.88 -20.51
N ALA A 355 10.88 -7.38 -21.42
CA ALA A 355 12.16 -6.74 -21.72
C ALA A 355 12.01 -5.28 -22.19
N ALA A 356 10.99 -4.99 -23.00
CA ALA A 356 10.68 -3.64 -23.44
C ALA A 356 10.27 -2.72 -22.28
N MET A 357 9.52 -3.24 -21.30
CA MET A 357 9.17 -2.47 -20.10
C MET A 357 10.41 -2.17 -19.25
N ARG A 358 11.30 -3.15 -19.05
CA ARG A 358 12.55 -2.92 -18.29
C ARG A 358 13.48 -1.93 -18.99
N HIS A 359 13.59 -2.01 -20.31
CA HIS A 359 14.34 -1.02 -21.09
C HIS A 359 13.74 0.37 -20.91
N GLY A 360 12.41 0.50 -21.03
CA GLY A 360 11.70 1.74 -20.76
C GLY A 360 12.03 2.34 -19.40
N ILE A 361 11.88 1.55 -18.33
CA ILE A 361 12.19 1.97 -16.95
C ILE A 361 13.63 2.46 -16.82
N ASN A 362 14.60 1.70 -17.35
CA ASN A 362 16.03 2.04 -17.19
C ASN A 362 16.47 3.26 -18.02
N THR A 363 15.72 3.63 -19.06
CA THR A 363 16.07 4.71 -20.00
C THR A 363 15.19 5.95 -19.81
N GLU A 364 14.14 5.88 -19.00
CA GLU A 364 13.19 6.98 -18.80
C GLU A 364 13.86 8.23 -18.22
N GLU A 365 14.74 8.09 -17.23
CA GLU A 365 15.42 9.23 -16.60
C GLU A 365 16.44 9.89 -17.54
N GLU A 366 17.13 9.09 -18.37
CA GLU A 366 18.01 9.60 -19.43
C GLU A 366 17.20 10.43 -20.45
N ALA A 367 16.04 9.90 -20.87
CA ALA A 367 15.14 10.60 -21.77
C ALA A 367 14.55 11.88 -21.15
N ALA A 368 14.21 11.87 -19.85
CA ALA A 368 13.73 13.05 -19.13
C ALA A 368 14.79 14.15 -19.08
N SER A 369 16.05 13.79 -18.79
CA SER A 369 17.20 14.70 -18.83
C SER A 369 17.39 15.27 -20.23
N ALA A 370 17.41 14.42 -21.27
CA ALA A 370 17.58 14.86 -22.65
C ALA A 370 16.46 15.81 -23.11
N TYR A 371 15.21 15.56 -22.70
CA TYR A 371 14.09 16.48 -22.92
C TYR A 371 14.33 17.81 -22.22
N ALA A 372 14.66 17.80 -20.93
CA ALA A 372 14.92 19.02 -20.16
C ALA A 372 16.05 19.86 -20.78
N ASP A 373 17.19 19.23 -21.09
CA ASP A 373 18.35 19.89 -21.69
C ASP A 373 18.08 20.51 -23.07
N SER A 374 17.08 19.98 -23.78
CA SER A 374 16.70 20.45 -25.11
C SER A 374 15.70 21.63 -25.10
N GLY A 375 15.10 21.95 -23.94
CA GLY A 375 14.02 22.92 -23.84
C GLY A 375 14.22 23.97 -22.75
N ASP A 376 13.63 25.14 -22.97
CA ASP A 376 13.53 26.20 -21.96
C ASP A 376 12.39 25.89 -20.96
N CYS A 377 12.49 24.76 -20.26
CA CYS A 377 11.45 24.26 -19.35
C CYS A 377 12.03 23.61 -18.08
N ASN A 378 11.21 23.52 -17.03
CA ASN A 378 11.54 22.77 -15.82
C ASN A 378 10.72 21.48 -15.77
N VAL A 379 11.34 20.38 -15.33
CA VAL A 379 10.74 19.04 -15.29
C VAL A 379 10.74 18.52 -13.87
N PHE A 380 9.58 18.05 -13.41
CA PHE A 380 9.35 17.58 -12.06
C PHE A 380 8.77 16.16 -12.04
N PRO A 381 8.99 15.38 -10.98
CA PRO A 381 8.29 14.12 -10.75
C PRO A 381 6.77 14.29 -10.72
N ALA A 382 6.04 13.24 -11.07
CA ALA A 382 4.59 13.19 -10.91
C ALA A 382 4.13 11.81 -10.43
N GLY A 383 3.24 11.79 -9.45
CA GLY A 383 2.64 10.57 -8.94
C GLY A 383 1.29 10.23 -9.58
N ILE A 384 0.55 9.34 -8.91
CA ILE A 384 -0.80 9.00 -9.34
C ILE A 384 -1.78 10.15 -9.06
N VAL A 385 -2.59 10.49 -10.05
CA VAL A 385 -3.67 11.48 -9.92
C VAL A 385 -5.01 10.78 -10.01
N ILE A 386 -5.86 11.01 -9.00
CA ILE A 386 -7.21 10.44 -8.88
C ILE A 386 -8.20 11.61 -8.75
N ASN A 387 -8.97 11.85 -9.80
CA ASN A 387 -9.93 12.95 -9.79
C ASN A 387 -11.13 12.60 -8.87
N PRO A 388 -11.46 13.42 -7.84
CA PRO A 388 -12.60 13.19 -6.94
C PRO A 388 -13.95 12.95 -7.62
N SER A 389 -14.15 13.49 -8.83
CA SER A 389 -15.40 13.34 -9.61
C SER A 389 -15.53 11.97 -10.29
N CYS A 390 -14.43 11.22 -10.40
CA CYS A 390 -14.40 9.88 -10.99
C CYS A 390 -13.31 9.03 -10.30
N PRO A 391 -13.49 8.71 -9.01
CA PRO A 391 -12.47 8.05 -8.20
C PRO A 391 -12.11 6.64 -8.68
N HIS A 392 -12.93 6.06 -9.56
CA HIS A 392 -12.69 4.78 -10.22
C HIS A 392 -11.65 4.84 -11.35
N LEU A 393 -11.27 6.04 -11.79
CA LEU A 393 -10.25 6.27 -12.82
C LEU A 393 -8.96 6.82 -12.20
N ALA A 394 -7.82 6.53 -12.83
CA ALA A 394 -6.53 7.08 -12.40
C ALA A 394 -5.61 7.37 -13.59
N ALA A 395 -4.74 8.36 -13.43
CA ALA A 395 -3.64 8.64 -14.34
C ALA A 395 -2.31 8.65 -13.58
N SER A 396 -1.23 8.27 -14.27
CA SER A 396 0.14 8.42 -13.80
C SER A 396 0.91 9.00 -14.97
N PRO A 397 1.06 10.34 -15.08
CA PRO A 397 1.95 10.95 -16.06
C PRO A 397 3.40 10.70 -15.67
N ASP A 398 4.30 10.63 -16.65
CA ASP A 398 5.72 10.32 -16.38
C ASP A 398 6.40 11.48 -15.66
N ARG A 399 6.19 12.72 -16.12
CA ARG A 399 6.68 13.95 -15.44
C ARG A 399 5.67 15.09 -15.55
N ARG A 400 5.90 16.12 -14.75
CA ARG A 400 5.22 17.42 -14.83
C ARG A 400 6.17 18.47 -15.37
N VAL A 401 5.67 19.35 -16.23
CA VAL A 401 6.49 20.35 -16.92
C VAL A 401 6.00 21.76 -16.63
N TYR A 402 6.95 22.65 -16.38
CA TYR A 402 6.75 24.10 -16.37
C TYR A 402 7.38 24.71 -17.63
N ASP A 403 6.56 25.27 -18.49
CA ASP A 403 6.95 25.98 -19.72
C ASP A 403 6.31 27.38 -19.72
N PRO A 404 7.09 28.45 -19.50
CA PRO A 404 6.57 29.81 -19.40
C PRO A 404 6.10 30.39 -20.73
N SER A 405 6.37 29.73 -21.87
CA SER A 405 5.87 30.17 -23.18
C SER A 405 4.38 29.90 -23.36
N GLU A 406 3.78 29.08 -22.49
CA GLU A 406 2.37 28.73 -22.53
C GLU A 406 1.52 29.66 -21.65
N ASN A 407 0.31 29.97 -22.12
CA ASN A 407 -0.67 30.74 -21.33
C ASN A 407 -0.97 30.06 -19.98
N ASN A 408 -1.07 28.73 -20.00
CA ASN A 408 -1.10 27.89 -18.80
C ASN A 408 0.24 27.13 -18.74
N PRO A 409 1.18 27.58 -17.89
CA PRO A 409 2.57 27.13 -17.98
C PRO A 409 2.78 25.71 -17.45
N TRP A 410 1.77 25.09 -16.82
CA TRP A 410 1.87 23.76 -16.26
C TRP A 410 1.23 22.71 -17.16
N GLY A 411 2.04 21.77 -17.64
CA GLY A 411 1.61 20.62 -18.42
C GLY A 411 2.25 19.33 -17.93
N LEU A 412 2.14 18.30 -18.77
CA LEU A 412 2.66 16.97 -18.49
C LEU A 412 3.70 16.59 -19.55
N LEU A 413 4.52 15.61 -19.22
CA LEU A 413 5.41 14.92 -20.15
C LEU A 413 5.12 13.42 -20.07
N GLU A 414 4.96 12.82 -21.24
CA GLU A 414 4.81 11.37 -21.42
C GLU A 414 5.96 10.87 -22.28
N ILE A 415 6.81 10.04 -21.70
CA ILE A 415 8.07 9.55 -22.25
C ILE A 415 7.89 8.13 -22.78
N LYS A 416 8.42 7.84 -23.96
CA LYS A 416 8.49 6.49 -24.52
C LYS A 416 9.90 6.19 -25.01
N CYS A 417 10.51 5.15 -24.44
CA CYS A 417 11.84 4.66 -24.83
C CYS A 417 11.69 3.30 -25.53
N PRO A 418 11.39 3.26 -26.84
CA PRO A 418 11.30 2.00 -27.58
C PRO A 418 12.68 1.36 -27.77
N ILE A 419 12.71 0.02 -27.84
CA ILE A 419 13.93 -0.74 -28.23
C ILE A 419 14.37 -0.42 -29.68
N LYS A 420 13.50 0.18 -30.50
CA LYS A 420 13.79 0.49 -31.89
C LYS A 420 14.79 1.64 -32.01
N ASP A 421 15.67 1.55 -33.00
CA ASP A 421 16.75 2.53 -33.14
C ASP A 421 16.28 3.92 -33.60
N SER A 422 15.21 4.00 -34.40
CA SER A 422 14.71 5.24 -35.01
C SER A 422 13.19 5.38 -34.97
N ILE A 423 12.70 6.62 -34.87
CA ILE A 423 11.28 6.97 -34.89
C ILE A 423 10.54 6.51 -36.15
N SER A 424 11.24 6.39 -37.27
CA SER A 424 10.69 5.92 -38.56
C SER A 424 10.13 4.49 -38.50
N GLN A 425 10.61 3.68 -37.55
CA GLN A 425 10.20 2.30 -37.36
C GLN A 425 8.97 2.15 -36.46
N LEU A 426 8.49 3.26 -35.86
CA LEU A 426 7.46 3.25 -34.83
C LEU A 426 6.07 3.34 -35.44
N LYS A 427 5.30 2.25 -35.32
CA LYS A 427 3.95 2.16 -35.88
C LYS A 427 2.94 3.11 -35.24
N TYR A 428 3.21 3.61 -34.03
CA TYR A 428 2.36 4.58 -33.34
C TYR A 428 2.54 6.02 -33.82
N LEU A 429 3.61 6.30 -34.56
CA LEU A 429 3.78 7.57 -35.25
C LEU A 429 3.28 7.45 -36.71
N LYS A 430 2.88 8.58 -37.28
CA LYS A 430 2.60 8.74 -38.70
C LYS A 430 3.34 9.96 -39.22
N CYS A 431 4.02 9.84 -40.34
CA CYS A 431 4.61 10.99 -41.02
C CYS A 431 3.52 11.65 -41.89
N VAL A 432 3.26 12.94 -41.65
CA VAL A 432 2.33 13.77 -42.42
C VAL A 432 3.12 14.99 -42.89
N ASN A 433 3.29 15.14 -44.20
CA ASN A 433 4.06 16.24 -44.80
C ASN A 433 5.49 16.38 -44.24
N GLY A 434 6.18 15.25 -44.01
CA GLY A 434 7.54 15.24 -43.46
C GLY A 434 7.63 15.38 -41.94
N VAL A 435 6.51 15.60 -41.24
CA VAL A 435 6.46 15.75 -39.77
C VAL A 435 5.80 14.53 -39.15
N TYR A 436 6.48 13.89 -38.19
CA TYR A 436 5.89 12.80 -37.42
C TYR A 436 4.84 13.32 -36.45
N LYS A 437 3.75 12.57 -36.28
CA LYS A 437 2.71 12.83 -35.28
C LYS A 437 2.21 11.53 -34.68
N LEU A 438 1.81 11.56 -33.42
CA LEU A 438 1.15 10.45 -32.75
C LEU A 438 -0.18 10.13 -33.44
N ARG A 439 -0.41 8.85 -33.73
CA ARG A 439 -1.68 8.40 -34.29
C ARG A 439 -2.77 8.51 -33.23
N LYS A 440 -3.81 9.30 -33.52
CA LYS A 440 -5.02 9.42 -32.67
C LYS A 440 -5.71 8.08 -32.38
N THR A 441 -5.52 7.08 -33.24
CA THR A 441 -6.08 5.73 -33.05
C THR A 441 -5.24 4.84 -32.12
N HIS A 442 -4.00 5.21 -31.80
CA HIS A 442 -3.09 4.42 -30.99
C HIS A 442 -3.38 4.53 -29.48
N SER A 443 -2.94 3.54 -28.69
CA SER A 443 -3.18 3.50 -27.25
C SER A 443 -2.61 4.70 -26.49
N TYR A 444 -1.40 5.14 -26.85
CA TYR A 444 -0.76 6.30 -26.22
C TYR A 444 -1.57 7.59 -26.37
N TYR A 445 -2.33 7.78 -27.46
CA TYR A 445 -3.20 8.96 -27.58
C TYR A 445 -4.33 8.96 -26.55
N TYR A 446 -4.95 7.80 -26.31
CA TYR A 446 -5.98 7.66 -25.27
C TYR A 446 -5.37 7.82 -23.87
N GLN A 447 -4.12 7.40 -23.68
CA GLN A 447 -3.42 7.55 -22.42
C GLN A 447 -3.19 9.02 -22.06
N ILE A 448 -2.61 9.81 -22.97
CA ILE A 448 -2.34 11.24 -22.73
C ILE A 448 -3.63 12.07 -22.65
N MET A 449 -4.67 11.71 -23.42
CA MET A 449 -6.00 12.31 -23.27
C MET A 449 -6.59 12.00 -21.89
N GLY A 450 -6.42 10.76 -21.41
CA GLY A 450 -6.86 10.35 -20.09
C GLY A 450 -6.12 11.08 -18.97
N GLN A 451 -4.82 11.31 -19.14
CA GLN A 451 -4.01 12.11 -18.21
C GLN A 451 -4.54 13.54 -18.14
N MET A 452 -4.63 14.26 -19.26
CA MET A 452 -5.15 15.65 -19.30
C MET A 452 -6.57 15.76 -18.72
N MET A 453 -7.46 14.82 -19.08
CA MET A 453 -8.84 14.78 -18.57
C MET A 453 -8.87 14.69 -17.04
N LEU A 454 -8.04 13.84 -16.44
CA LEU A 454 -8.04 13.59 -14.99
C LEU A 454 -7.28 14.66 -14.20
N THR A 455 -6.18 15.20 -14.75
CA THR A 455 -5.33 16.19 -14.07
C THR A 455 -5.81 17.62 -14.24
N GLY A 456 -6.56 17.92 -15.31
CA GLY A 456 -6.91 19.29 -15.70
C GLY A 456 -5.85 20.02 -16.52
N CYS A 457 -4.75 19.36 -16.89
CA CYS A 457 -3.73 19.96 -17.75
C CYS A 457 -4.26 20.13 -19.18
N GLU A 458 -3.90 21.25 -19.81
CA GLU A 458 -4.35 21.59 -21.16
C GLU A 458 -3.46 21.00 -22.27
N TRP A 459 -2.28 20.51 -21.89
CA TRP A 459 -1.30 19.97 -22.83
C TRP A 459 -0.42 18.90 -22.19
N VAL A 460 0.08 18.00 -23.05
CA VAL A 460 1.13 17.01 -22.76
C VAL A 460 2.16 17.07 -23.86
N ASP A 461 3.43 17.10 -23.50
CA ASP A 461 4.51 16.80 -24.42
C ASP A 461 4.68 15.29 -24.52
N PHE A 462 4.42 14.76 -25.71
CA PHE A 462 4.65 13.35 -26.03
C PHE A 462 6.06 13.20 -26.58
N TYR A 463 6.96 12.67 -25.76
CA TYR A 463 8.38 12.53 -26.07
C TYR A 463 8.75 11.08 -26.32
N VAL A 464 9.37 10.80 -27.46
CA VAL A 464 9.86 9.48 -27.82
C VAL A 464 11.36 9.55 -27.99
N TYR A 465 12.09 8.84 -27.15
CA TYR A 465 13.55 8.83 -27.11
C TYR A 465 14.06 7.51 -27.71
N CYS A 466 14.62 7.57 -28.91
CA CYS A 466 15.25 6.42 -29.56
C CYS A 466 16.78 6.56 -29.51
N LYS A 467 17.49 5.48 -29.86
CA LYS A 467 18.96 5.47 -29.85
C LYS A 467 19.59 6.47 -30.83
N SER A 468 18.95 6.70 -31.99
CA SER A 468 19.52 7.52 -33.07
C SER A 468 18.83 8.86 -33.30
N ASP A 469 17.59 9.01 -32.82
CA ASP A 469 16.76 10.20 -33.02
C ASP A 469 15.68 10.30 -31.92
N PHE A 470 14.91 11.38 -31.93
CA PHE A 470 13.78 11.56 -31.02
C PHE A 470 12.58 12.18 -31.73
N HIS A 471 11.40 12.05 -31.13
CA HIS A 471 10.17 12.74 -31.53
C HIS A 471 9.61 13.51 -30.34
N LEU A 472 9.30 14.79 -30.52
CA LEU A 472 8.64 15.64 -29.54
C LEU A 472 7.40 16.27 -30.18
N GLU A 473 6.23 16.05 -29.58
CA GLU A 473 4.98 16.67 -30.00
C GLU A 473 4.17 17.13 -28.80
N ARG A 474 3.88 18.43 -28.75
CA ARG A 474 2.89 18.98 -27.81
C ARG A 474 1.48 18.65 -28.29
N VAL A 475 0.77 17.83 -27.52
CA VAL A 475 -0.62 17.45 -27.77
C VAL A 475 -1.52 18.26 -26.83
N ARG A 476 -2.55 18.89 -27.40
CA ARG A 476 -3.53 19.69 -26.66
C ARG A 476 -4.74 18.86 -26.23
N PHE A 477 -5.36 19.26 -25.13
CA PHE A 477 -6.58 18.68 -24.62
C PHE A 477 -7.71 18.75 -25.66
N ASP A 478 -8.39 17.63 -25.88
CA ASP A 478 -9.51 17.49 -26.82
C ASP A 478 -10.76 17.14 -26.01
N ALA A 479 -11.58 18.15 -25.74
CA ALA A 479 -12.73 18.03 -24.83
C ALA A 479 -13.81 17.07 -25.37
N GLU A 480 -14.05 17.10 -26.69
CA GLU A 480 -15.03 16.23 -27.35
C GLU A 480 -14.57 14.77 -27.27
N PHE A 481 -13.31 14.50 -27.63
CA PHE A 481 -12.73 13.17 -27.53
C PHE A 481 -12.74 12.63 -26.10
N CYS A 482 -12.39 13.47 -25.11
CA CYS A 482 -12.38 13.07 -23.70
C CYS A 482 -13.78 12.79 -23.17
N SER A 483 -14.80 13.54 -23.60
CA SER A 483 -16.20 13.30 -23.23
C SER A 483 -16.69 11.93 -23.71
N GLU A 484 -16.44 11.60 -24.98
CA GLU A 484 -16.79 10.28 -25.53
C GLU A 484 -16.03 9.14 -24.85
N MET A 485 -14.73 9.35 -24.61
CA MET A 485 -13.89 8.40 -23.93
C MET A 485 -14.42 8.13 -22.51
N LYS A 486 -14.68 9.17 -21.72
CA LYS A 486 -15.17 9.06 -20.34
C LYS A 486 -16.44 8.22 -20.24
N MET A 487 -17.41 8.46 -21.12
CA MET A 487 -18.67 7.71 -21.15
C MET A 487 -18.44 6.19 -21.33
N LYS A 488 -17.51 5.81 -22.22
CA LYS A 488 -17.16 4.39 -22.42
C LYS A 488 -16.42 3.80 -21.22
N LEU A 489 -15.56 4.58 -20.57
CA LEU A 489 -14.83 4.17 -19.37
C LEU A 489 -15.74 3.98 -18.17
N ASP A 490 -16.69 4.90 -17.94
CA ASP A 490 -17.67 4.80 -16.85
C ASP A 490 -18.52 3.54 -17.03
N LYS A 491 -19.10 3.36 -18.23
CA LYS A 491 -19.87 2.16 -18.56
C LYS A 491 -19.08 0.89 -18.28
N PHE A 492 -17.85 0.82 -18.80
CA PHE A 492 -17.01 -0.35 -18.62
C PHE A 492 -16.70 -0.64 -17.15
N TYR A 493 -16.37 0.41 -16.39
CA TYR A 493 -16.00 0.26 -15.00
C TYR A 493 -17.16 -0.31 -14.18
N PHE A 494 -18.34 0.32 -14.27
CA PHE A 494 -19.49 -0.05 -13.43
C PHE A 494 -20.14 -1.36 -13.87
N GLU A 495 -20.24 -1.67 -15.17
CA GLU A 495 -20.90 -2.90 -15.63
C GLU A 495 -19.99 -4.14 -15.59
N TYR A 496 -18.67 -3.99 -15.74
CA TYR A 496 -17.79 -5.14 -15.95
C TYR A 496 -16.63 -5.21 -14.96
N LEU A 497 -15.93 -4.12 -14.69
CA LEU A 497 -14.75 -4.16 -13.79
C LEU A 497 -15.14 -4.24 -12.31
N LEU A 498 -16.13 -3.46 -11.89
CA LEU A 498 -16.59 -3.39 -10.50
C LEU A 498 -17.12 -4.75 -9.98
N PRO A 499 -17.97 -5.50 -10.73
CA PRO A 499 -18.37 -6.85 -10.33
C PRO A 499 -17.18 -7.81 -10.14
N GLU A 500 -16.17 -7.73 -11.00
CA GLU A 500 -14.97 -8.57 -10.90
C GLU A 500 -14.08 -8.17 -9.71
N LEU A 501 -13.99 -6.86 -9.41
CA LEU A 501 -13.30 -6.36 -8.21
C LEU A 501 -13.96 -6.88 -6.92
N LEU A 502 -15.30 -6.87 -6.85
CA LEU A 502 -16.04 -7.39 -5.69
C LEU A 502 -15.81 -8.89 -5.48
N LYS A 503 -15.80 -9.68 -6.56
CA LYS A 503 -15.49 -11.12 -6.48
C LYS A 503 -14.09 -11.38 -5.90
N LYS A 504 -13.12 -10.51 -6.21
CA LYS A 504 -11.75 -10.62 -5.72
C LYS A 504 -11.59 -10.21 -4.24
N VAL A 505 -12.42 -9.30 -3.74
CA VAL A 505 -12.39 -8.86 -2.33
C VAL A 505 -13.18 -9.79 -1.42
N GLY A 506 -14.23 -10.45 -1.93
CA GLY A 506 -15.03 -11.43 -1.19
C GLY A 506 -14.46 -12.86 -1.15
N ALA A 507 -13.37 -13.14 -1.87
CA ALA A 507 -12.64 -14.42 -1.89
C ALA A 507 -11.33 -14.31 -1.10
#